data_AF-A0A958PNB0-F1
#
_entry.id   AF-A0A958PNB0-F1
#
_cell.length_a   1.000
_cell.length_b   1.000
_cell.length_c   1.000
_cell.angle_alpha   90.00
_cell.angle_beta   90.00
_cell.angle_gamma   90.00
#
_symmetry.space_group_name_H-M   'P 1'
#
loop_
_entity.id
_entity.type
_entity.pdbx_description
1 polymer ?
#
loop_
_entity_poly.entity_id
_entity_poly.type
_entity_poly.pdbx_seq_one_letter_code
_entity_poly.pdbx_strand_id
1 'polypeptide(L)' 'HDYKGRTVSTVAEEKKFNPRLNMSMSQEDFVEIMNNLNLPNPKKIDVAVPGNLTCGNVKQQ' A
#
# COMPACT_ATOMS: atom_id res chain seq x y z
N HIS A 1 1.96 6.40 2.42
CA HIS A 1 1.74 6.63 3.86
C HIS A 1 2.79 5.87 4.63
N ASP A 2 3.25 6.45 5.74
CA ASP A 2 4.12 5.77 6.67
C ASP A 2 3.39 5.61 8.01
N TYR A 3 3.63 4.47 8.67
CA TYR A 3 3.01 4.11 9.95
C TYR A 3 4.06 3.85 11.04
N LYS A 4 5.31 4.26 10.82
CA LYS A 4 6.49 4.01 11.68
C LYS A 4 7.35 5.27 11.92
N GLY A 5 6.86 6.46 11.57
CA GLY A 5 7.55 7.75 11.74
C GLY A 5 8.58 8.11 10.67
N ARG A 6 8.65 7.40 9.54
CA ARG A 6 9.56 7.74 8.43
C ARG A 6 8.95 8.84 7.57
N THR A 7 9.80 9.72 7.03
CA THR A 7 9.38 10.88 6.22
C THR A 7 9.78 10.77 4.75
N VAL A 8 10.86 10.06 4.44
CA VAL A 8 11.40 9.89 3.08
C VAL A 8 12.19 8.59 2.95
N SER A 9 12.40 8.15 1.71
CA SER A 9 13.34 7.09 1.32
C SER A 9 13.94 7.44 -0.05
N THR A 10 14.93 6.69 -0.50
CA THR A 10 15.57 6.82 -1.81
C THR A 10 15.43 5.53 -2.63
N VAL A 11 15.57 5.64 -3.95
CA VAL A 11 15.55 4.47 -4.85
C VAL A 11 16.62 3.44 -4.45
N ALA A 12 17.81 3.90 -4.06
CA ALA A 12 18.90 3.02 -3.65
C ALA A 12 18.59 2.27 -2.35
N GLU A 13 17.98 2.95 -1.37
CA GLU A 13 17.56 2.33 -0.11
C GLU A 13 16.51 1.25 -0.35
N GLU A 14 15.45 1.53 -1.12
CA GLU A 14 14.39 0.55 -1.38
C GLU A 14 14.91 -0.67 -2.15
N LYS A 15 15.75 -0.47 -3.17
CA LYS A 15 16.37 -1.59 -3.92
C LYS A 15 17.16 -2.54 -3.03
N LYS A 16 17.82 -2.00 -2.00
CA LYS A 16 18.68 -2.79 -1.12
C LYS A 16 17.95 -3.37 0.08
N PHE A 17 16.99 -2.63 0.65
CA PHE A 17 16.45 -2.90 1.98
C PHE A 17 14.94 -3.13 2.03
N ASN A 18 14.19 -2.93 0.94
CA ASN A 18 12.75 -3.18 0.97
C ASN A 18 12.49 -4.67 1.27
N PRO A 19 11.74 -5.01 2.34
CA PRO A 19 11.57 -6.41 2.75
C PRO A 19 10.69 -7.22 1.79
N ARG A 20 9.99 -6.55 0.86
CA ARG A 20 9.06 -7.18 -0.08
C ARG A 20 9.45 -6.98 -1.54
N LEU A 21 10.33 -6.03 -1.87
CA LEU A 21 10.62 -5.66 -3.26
C LEU A 21 12.09 -5.24 -3.48
N ASN A 22 13.01 -5.83 -2.72
CA ASN A 22 14.45 -5.63 -2.96
C ASN A 22 14.93 -6.37 -4.23
N MET A 23 16.17 -6.12 -4.64
CA MET A 23 16.78 -6.67 -5.86
C MET A 23 16.92 -8.21 -5.89
N SER A 24 16.77 -8.89 -4.75
CA SER A 24 16.80 -10.36 -4.69
C SER A 24 15.41 -11.02 -4.76
N MET A 25 14.34 -10.22 -4.82
CA MET A 25 12.97 -10.72 -4.82
C MET A 25 12.49 -11.04 -6.25
N SER A 26 11.90 -12.22 -6.45
CA SER A 26 11.20 -12.57 -7.69
C SER A 26 9.78 -12.01 -7.73
N GLN A 27 9.15 -11.99 -8.91
CA GLN A 27 7.76 -11.57 -9.02
C GLN A 27 6.84 -12.56 -8.29
N GLU A 28 7.12 -13.84 -8.41
CA GLU A 28 6.33 -14.93 -7.83
C GLU A 28 6.34 -14.86 -6.31
N ASP A 29 7.52 -14.70 -5.70
CA ASP A 29 7.67 -14.56 -4.25
C ASP A 29 6.96 -13.32 -3.73
N PHE A 30 7.05 -12.19 -4.46
CA PHE A 30 6.33 -10.97 -4.11
C PHE A 30 4.81 -11.19 -4.11
N VAL A 31 4.27 -11.82 -5.15
CA VAL A 31 2.84 -12.12 -5.26
C VAL A 31 2.39 -13.04 -4.13
N GLU A 32 3.17 -14.09 -3.82
CA GLU A 32 2.88 -15.00 -2.72
C GLU A 32 2.83 -14.26 -1.38
N ILE A 33 3.83 -13.41 -1.08
CA ILE A 33 3.86 -12.60 0.15
C ILE A 33 2.61 -11.72 0.23
N MET A 34 2.25 -11.03 -0.85
CA MET A 34 1.15 -10.06 -0.85
C MET A 34 -0.22 -10.73 -0.71
N ASN A 35 -0.42 -11.90 -1.33
CA ASN A 35 -1.66 -12.67 -1.21
C ASN A 35 -1.86 -13.26 0.20
N ASN A 36 -0.77 -13.57 0.90
CA ASN A 36 -0.81 -14.15 2.24
C ASN A 36 -0.91 -13.11 3.38
N LEU A 37 -1.02 -11.81 3.06
CA LEU A 37 -1.23 -10.79 4.08
C LEU A 37 -2.68 -10.84 4.61
N ASN A 38 -2.84 -11.29 5.85
CA ASN A 38 -4.12 -11.26 6.55
C ASN A 38 -4.45 -9.86 7.10
N LEU A 39 -4.81 -8.93 6.20
CA LEU A 39 -5.13 -7.55 6.54
C LEU A 39 -6.63 -7.36 6.79
N PRO A 40 -7.05 -6.51 7.74
CA PRO A 40 -8.45 -6.17 7.91
C PRO A 40 -8.97 -5.38 6.71
N ASN A 41 -10.28 -5.43 6.49
CA ASN A 41 -10.94 -4.60 5.49
C ASN A 41 -10.59 -3.11 5.71
N PRO A 42 -10.19 -2.35 4.66
CA PRO A 42 -9.75 -0.98 4.87
C PRO A 42 -10.87 -0.08 5.41
N LYS A 43 -10.64 0.54 6.58
CA LYS A 43 -11.65 1.20 7.43
C LYS A 43 -12.57 2.24 6.75
N LYS A 44 -12.14 2.84 5.64
CA LYS A 44 -12.87 3.92 4.95
C LYS A 44 -13.13 3.61 3.47
N ILE A 45 -12.89 2.38 3.00
CA ILE A 45 -12.95 2.08 1.56
C ILE A 45 -14.32 2.38 0.95
N ASP A 46 -15.39 2.02 1.66
CA ASP A 46 -16.78 2.19 1.20
C ASP A 46 -17.23 3.66 1.09
N VAL A 47 -16.51 4.57 1.74
CA VAL A 47 -16.80 6.02 1.71
C VAL A 47 -15.79 6.76 0.84
N ALA A 48 -14.50 6.46 1.04
CA ALA A 48 -13.41 7.15 0.36
C ALA A 48 -13.36 6.81 -1.14
N VAL A 49 -13.62 5.58 -1.55
CA VAL A 49 -13.57 5.22 -2.98
C VAL A 49 -14.67 5.93 -3.76
N PRO A 50 -15.97 5.86 -3.38
CA PRO A 50 -17.02 6.61 -4.08
C PRO A 50 -16.76 8.12 -4.10
N GLY A 51 -16.32 8.70 -2.97
CA GLY A 51 -15.99 10.12 -2.90
C GLY A 51 -14.81 10.51 -3.79
N ASN A 52 -13.76 9.69 -3.85
CA ASN A 52 -12.58 9.99 -4.67
C ASN A 52 -12.86 9.87 -6.17
N LEU A 53 -13.76 8.96 -6.59
CA LEU A 53 -14.22 8.84 -7.98
C LEU A 53 -14.98 10.10 -8.46
N THR A 54 -15.49 10.90 -7.53
CA THR A 54 -16.22 12.15 -7.79
C THR A 54 -15.46 13.38 -7.29
N CYS A 55 -14.13 13.30 -7.23
CA CYS A 55 -13.23 14.40 -6.81
C CYS A 55 -13.53 14.95 -5.40
N GLY A 56 -13.90 14.08 -4.47
CA GLY A 56 -14.21 14.41 -3.08
C GLY A 56 -15.69 14.66 -2.81
N ASN A 57 -16.58 14.47 -3.80
CA ASN A 57 -18.01 14.64 -3.61
C ASN A 57 -18.65 13.39 -2.99
N VAL A 58 -18.60 13.33 -1.66
CA VAL A 58 -19.39 12.39 -0.88
C VAL A 58 -20.84 12.86 -0.88
N LYS A 59 -21.66 12.31 -1.79
CA LYS A 59 -23.11 12.35 -1.60
C LYS A 59 -23.40 11.65 -0.27
N GLN A 60 -23.78 12.43 0.73
CA GLN A 60 -24.25 11.90 2.01
C GLN A 60 -25.51 11.08 1.70
N GLN A 61 -25.48 9.78 1.99
CA GLN A 61 -26.70 8.99 2.15
C GLN A 61 -27.30 9.32 3.50
#